data_AF-A0A061IA31-F1
#
_entry.id   AF-A0A061IA31-F1
#
_cell.length_a   1.000
_cell.length_b   1.000
_cell.length_c   1.000
_cell.angle_alpha   90.00
_cell.angle_beta   90.00
_cell.angle_gamma   90.00
#
_symmetry.space_group_name_H-M   'P 1'
#
loop_
_entity.id
_entity.type
_entity.pdbx_description
1 polymer ?
#
loop_
_entity_poly.entity_id
_entity_poly.type
_entity_poly.pdbx_seq_one_letter_code
_entity_poly.pdbx_strand_id
1 'polypeptide(L)'
;LTIDNFHYKKIRESLQILCLGNRDENQSANHQMTLDESQHLYQAGAGTDDSMLVRIVVTRSEIDLDQIKQIFTQMHQKTLSTMIASDKNGDYRKLLLAIVGL
;
A
#
# COMPACT_ATOMS: atom_id res chain seq x y z
N LEU A 1 -19.96 2.60 -7.29
CA LEU A 1 -18.91 2.49 -8.35
C LEU A 1 -18.25 3.85 -8.60
N THR A 2 -18.10 4.69 -7.59
CA THR A 2 -17.55 6.03 -7.79
C THR A 2 -16.38 6.22 -6.85
N ILE A 3 -15.20 5.84 -7.33
CA ILE A 3 -13.95 6.39 -6.82
C ILE A 3 -13.98 7.86 -7.24
N ASP A 4 -13.88 8.79 -6.29
CA ASP A 4 -13.85 10.19 -6.63
C ASP A 4 -12.60 10.54 -7.46
N ASN A 5 -12.67 11.68 -8.17
CA ASN A 5 -11.60 12.13 -9.06
C ASN A 5 -10.25 12.32 -8.34
N PHE A 6 -10.26 12.55 -7.02
CA PHE A 6 -9.05 12.75 -6.24
C PHE A 6 -8.31 11.42 -6.02
N HIS A 7 -9.00 10.39 -5.53
CA HIS A 7 -8.42 9.06 -5.38
C HIS A 7 -8.07 8.43 -6.73
N TYR A 8 -8.91 8.64 -7.76
CA TYR A 8 -8.63 8.16 -9.12
C TYR A 8 -7.33 8.76 -9.68
N LYS A 9 -7.11 10.06 -9.46
CA LYS A 9 -5.88 10.74 -9.89
C LYS A 9 -4.64 10.16 -9.19
N LYS A 10 -4.70 9.92 -7.87
CA LYS A 10 -3.58 9.30 -7.12
C LYS A 10 -3.24 7.89 -7.61
N ILE A 11 -4.27 7.08 -7.85
CA ILE A 11 -4.09 5.71 -8.37
C ILE A 11 -3.49 5.77 -9.78
N ARG A 12 -4.03 6.63 -10.66
CA ARG A 12 -3.52 6.79 -12.02
C ARG A 12 -2.06 7.23 -12.05
N GLU A 13 -1.67 8.20 -11.22
CA GLU A 13 -0.28 8.67 -11.11
C GLU A 13 0.65 7.55 -10.61
N SER A 14 0.21 6.75 -9.64
CA SER A 14 0.98 5.61 -9.12
C SER A 14 1.11 4.49 -10.16
N LEU A 15 0.04 4.20 -10.91
CA LEU A 15 0.04 3.24 -12.03
C LEU A 15 0.91 3.71 -13.20
N GLN A 16 0.94 5.01 -13.49
CA GLN A 16 1.78 5.59 -14.55
C GLN A 16 3.27 5.27 -14.29
N ILE A 17 3.71 5.31 -13.03
CA ILE A 17 5.09 4.97 -12.64
C ILE A 17 5.39 3.49 -12.90
N LEU A 18 4.42 2.59 -12.69
CA LEU A 18 4.58 1.16 -12.98
C LEU A 18 4.76 0.87 -14.47
N CYS A 19 4.03 1.58 -15.34
CA CYS A 19 4.12 1.41 -16.79
C CYS A 19 5.48 1.83 -17.36
N LEU A 20 6.27 2.61 -16.61
CA LEU A 20 7.64 2.98 -17.00
C LEU A 20 8.66 1.85 -16.79
N GLY A 21 8.25 0.69 -16.24
CA GLY A 21 9.10 -0.50 -16.14
C GLY A 21 10.18 -0.41 -15.06
N ASN A 22 10.15 0.62 -14.19
CA ASN A 22 11.07 0.74 -13.06
C ASN A 22 10.62 -0.10 -11.84
N ARG A 23 10.05 -1.28 -12.08
CA ARG A 23 9.85 -2.23 -10.98
C ARG A 23 11.24 -2.68 -10.54
N ASP A 24 11.57 -2.44 -9.28
CA ASP A 24 12.81 -2.95 -8.71
C ASP A 24 12.70 -4.48 -8.66
N GLU A 25 13.24 -5.16 -9.67
CA GLU A 25 13.29 -6.63 -9.77
C GLU A 25 14.37 -7.22 -8.84
N ASN A 26 15.04 -6.38 -8.06
CA ASN A 26 16.16 -6.79 -7.23
C ASN A 26 15.67 -7.57 -6.00
N GLN A 27 15.72 -8.89 -6.13
CA GLN A 27 15.11 -9.91 -5.28
C GLN A 27 15.78 -10.11 -3.91
N SER A 28 16.73 -9.24 -3.52
CA SER A 28 17.24 -9.22 -2.15
C SER A 28 16.45 -8.19 -1.36
N ALA A 29 15.37 -8.64 -0.73
CA ALA A 29 14.62 -7.88 0.25
C ALA A 29 15.59 -7.25 1.26
N ASN A 30 15.88 -5.96 1.10
CA ASN A 30 16.61 -5.22 2.10
C ASN A 30 15.65 -5.09 3.28
N HIS A 31 15.81 -5.94 4.29
CA HIS A 31 14.97 -6.00 5.49
C HIS A 31 14.69 -4.61 6.07
N GLN A 32 15.66 -3.69 5.96
CA GLN A 32 15.51 -2.30 6.37
C GLN A 32 14.46 -1.53 5.55
N MET A 33 14.40 -1.72 4.24
CA MET A 33 13.38 -1.09 3.37
C MET A 33 11.98 -1.56 3.76
N THR A 34 11.81 -2.85 4.02
CA THR A 34 10.50 -3.40 4.41
C THR A 34 10.04 -2.89 5.77
N LEU A 35 10.97 -2.68 6.71
CA LEU A 35 10.69 -2.05 8.01
C LEU A 35 10.25 -0.59 7.82
N ASP A 36 10.98 0.18 7.01
CA ASP A 36 10.68 1.59 6.75
C ASP A 36 9.31 1.74 6.06
N GLU A 37 8.99 0.86 5.11
CA GLU A 37 7.69 0.84 4.43
C GLU A 37 6.54 0.46 5.37
N SER A 38 6.74 -0.53 6.23
CA SER A 38 5.77 -0.87 7.26
C SER A 38 5.47 0.32 8.17
N GLN A 39 6.53 1.02 8.61
CA GLN A 39 6.39 2.20 9.45
C GLN A 39 5.65 3.34 8.73
N HIS A 40 5.97 3.60 7.45
CA HIS A 40 5.28 4.59 6.63
C HIS A 40 3.80 4.24 6.44
N LEU A 41 3.48 2.97 6.20
CA LEU A 41 2.08 2.50 6.09
C LEU A 41 1.30 2.75 7.38
N TYR A 42 1.92 2.52 8.54
CA TYR A 42 1.26 2.73 9.83
C TYR A 42 0.94 4.22 10.06
N GLN A 43 1.89 5.10 9.74
CA GLN A 43 1.68 6.55 9.80
C GLN A 43 0.61 7.02 8.82
N ALA A 44 0.62 6.51 7.58
CA ALA A 44 -0.37 6.82 6.56
C ALA A 44 -1.80 6.41 6.97
N GLY A 45 -1.93 5.24 7.62
CA GLY A 45 -3.18 4.71 8.16
C GLY A 45 -3.74 5.46 9.36
N ALA A 46 -3.00 6.40 9.94
CA ALA A 46 -3.51 7.34 10.94
C ALA A 46 -4.06 8.64 10.32
N GLY A 47 -4.22 8.68 8.99
CA GLY A 47 -4.67 9.84 8.23
C GLY A 47 -3.56 10.79 7.77
N THR A 48 -2.29 10.42 7.96
CA THR A 48 -1.14 11.33 7.77
C THR A 48 -0.73 11.51 6.30
N ASP A 49 -0.71 10.44 5.50
CA ASP A 49 -0.33 10.50 4.09
C ASP A 49 -0.95 9.37 3.26
N ASP A 50 -2.16 9.64 2.76
CA ASP A 50 -2.90 8.72 1.91
C ASP A 50 -2.21 8.45 0.55
N SER A 51 -1.35 9.36 0.06
CA SER A 51 -0.62 9.14 -1.19
C SER A 51 0.50 8.12 -1.02
N MET A 52 1.16 8.08 0.14
CA MET A 52 2.14 7.05 0.47
C MET A 52 1.52 5.66 0.53
N LEU A 53 0.33 5.54 1.13
CA LEU A 53 -0.43 4.27 1.17
C LEU A 53 -0.70 3.74 -0.23
N VAL A 54 -1.25 4.58 -1.13
CA VAL A 54 -1.52 4.20 -2.52
C VAL A 54 -0.22 3.81 -3.21
N ARG A 55 0.84 4.60 -3.06
CA ARG A 55 2.12 4.33 -3.71
C ARG A 55 2.63 2.94 -3.33
N ILE A 56 2.79 2.64 -2.04
CA ILE A 56 3.33 1.35 -1.59
C ILE A 56 2.43 0.20 -2.04
N VAL A 57 1.11 0.29 -1.81
CA VAL A 57 0.17 -0.80 -2.13
C VAL A 57 0.06 -1.06 -3.63
N VAL A 58 0.12 -0.02 -4.46
CA VAL A 58 -0.04 -0.15 -5.92
C VAL A 58 1.29 -0.53 -6.58
N THR A 59 2.44 0.01 -6.12
CA THR A 59 3.70 -0.14 -6.84
C THR A 59 4.50 -1.40 -6.50
N ARG A 60 4.29 -1.99 -5.31
CA ARG A 60 5.04 -3.15 -4.85
C ARG A 60 4.65 -4.43 -5.60
N SER A 61 5.61 -5.34 -5.74
CA SER A 61 5.33 -6.69 -6.25
C SER A 61 4.49 -7.45 -5.24
N GLU A 62 3.76 -8.49 -5.69
CA GLU A 62 2.96 -9.34 -4.80
C GLU A 62 3.81 -9.97 -3.69
N ILE A 63 5.02 -10.43 -4.04
CA ILE A 63 5.98 -11.04 -3.12
C ILE A 63 6.44 -10.04 -2.06
N ASP A 64 6.80 -8.82 -2.46
CA ASP A 64 7.23 -7.77 -1.52
C ASP A 64 6.07 -7.33 -0.62
N LEU A 65 4.88 -7.19 -1.19
CA LEU A 65 3.68 -6.79 -0.45
C LEU A 65 3.32 -7.82 0.63
N ASP A 66 3.52 -9.11 0.35
CA ASP A 66 3.39 -10.18 1.35
C ASP A 66 4.41 -10.06 2.49
N GLN A 67 5.67 -9.77 2.19
CA GLN A 67 6.70 -9.54 3.21
C GLN A 67 6.37 -8.30 4.06
N ILE A 68 5.96 -7.20 3.43
CA ILE A 68 5.53 -5.98 4.11
C ILE A 68 4.35 -6.28 5.04
N LYS A 69 3.35 -7.05 4.60
CA LYS A 69 2.20 -7.45 5.42
C LYS A 69 2.62 -8.23 6.67
N GLN A 70 3.58 -9.15 6.54
CA GLN A 70 4.11 -9.92 7.66
C GLN A 70 4.81 -9.02 8.68
N ILE A 71 5.74 -8.17 8.23
CA ILE A 71 6.47 -7.23 9.08
C ILE A 71 5.53 -6.23 9.74
N PHE A 72 4.58 -5.68 8.99
CA PHE A 72 3.56 -4.76 9.51
C PHE A 72 2.76 -5.39 10.65
N THR A 73 2.34 -6.64 10.48
CA THR A 73 1.59 -7.37 11.51
C THR A 73 2.44 -7.62 12.75
N GLN A 74 3.73 -7.97 12.57
CA GLN A 74 4.66 -8.17 13.68
C GLN A 74 4.92 -6.87 14.46
N MET A 75 5.11 -5.75 13.76
CA MET A 75 5.46 -4.46 14.37
C MET A 75 4.27 -3.80 15.07
N HIS A 76 3.09 -3.83 14.44
CA HIS A 76 1.94 -3.04 14.87
C HIS A 76 0.82 -3.86 15.51
N GLN A 77 0.97 -5.19 15.57
CA GLN A 77 -0.04 -6.13 16.09
C GLN A 77 -1.43 -5.95 15.46
N LYS A 78 -1.46 -5.44 14.23
CA LYS A 78 -2.65 -5.18 13.43
C LYS A 78 -2.30 -5.50 11.98
N THR A 79 -3.21 -6.12 11.24
CA THR A 79 -2.96 -6.42 9.83
C THR A 79 -3.12 -5.15 8.98
N LEU A 80 -2.36 -5.06 7.89
CA LEU A 80 -2.46 -3.93 6.94
C LEU A 80 -3.92 -3.73 6.46
N SER A 81 -4.62 -4.82 6.21
CA SER A 81 -5.99 -4.79 5.75
C SER A 81 -7.00 -4.33 6.80
N THR A 82 -6.85 -4.75 8.06
CA THR A 82 -7.73 -4.25 9.14
C THR A 82 -7.48 -2.77 9.39
N MET A 83 -6.25 -2.29 9.18
CA MET A 83 -5.94 -0.85 9.22
C MET A 83 -6.62 -0.09 8.09
N ILE A 84 -6.49 -0.54 6.84
CA ILE A 84 -7.18 0.05 5.68
C ILE A 84 -8.70 0.02 5.87
N ALA A 85 -9.24 -1.09 6.39
CA ALA A 85 -10.68 -1.26 6.58
C ALA A 85 -11.26 -0.28 7.60
N SER A 86 -10.49 0.05 8.64
CA SER A 86 -10.87 0.99 9.69
C SER A 86 -10.69 2.46 9.31
N ASP A 87 -9.70 2.79 8.49
CA ASP A 87 -9.34 4.18 8.17
C ASP A 87 -10.02 4.69 6.88
N LYS A 88 -10.26 3.79 5.91
CA LYS A 88 -10.83 4.15 4.60
C LYS A 88 -12.30 3.74 4.48
N ASN A 89 -12.96 4.31 3.49
CA ASN A 89 -14.37 4.11 3.24
C ASN A 89 -14.70 4.08 1.73
N GLY A 90 -15.93 3.70 1.42
CA GLY A 90 -16.44 3.65 0.05
C GLY A 90 -15.73 2.64 -0.86
N ASP A 91 -15.77 2.92 -2.16
CA ASP A 91 -15.19 2.05 -3.19
C ASP A 91 -13.67 2.12 -3.22
N TYR A 92 -13.08 3.23 -2.77
CA TYR A 92 -11.64 3.37 -2.61
C TYR A 92 -11.06 2.36 -1.61
N ARG A 93 -11.70 2.19 -0.45
CA ARG A 93 -11.35 1.11 0.50
C ARG A 93 -11.41 -0.26 -0.16
N LYS A 94 -12.49 -0.56 -0.88
CA LYS A 94 -12.66 -1.88 -1.52
C LYS A 94 -11.55 -2.17 -2.53
N LEU A 95 -11.15 -1.16 -3.30
CA LEU A 95 -10.05 -1.30 -4.25
C LEU A 95 -8.72 -1.57 -3.53
N LEU A 96 -8.39 -0.81 -2.49
CA LEU A 96 -7.15 -1.03 -1.74
C LEU A 96 -7.12 -2.43 -1.09
N LEU A 97 -8.25 -2.88 -0.53
CA LEU A 97 -8.40 -4.23 0.02
C LEU A 97 -8.16 -5.31 -1.05
N ALA A 98 -8.76 -5.15 -2.23
CA ALA A 98 -8.56 -6.08 -3.34
C ALA A 98 -7.09 -6.18 -3.77
N ILE A 99 -6.34 -5.06 -3.77
CA ILE A 99 -4.91 -5.04 -4.11
C ILE A 99 -4.07 -5.74 -3.03
N VAL A 100 -4.38 -5.53 -1.74
CA VAL A 100 -3.66 -6.23 -0.66
C VAL A 100 -4.05 -7.71 -0.50
N GLY A 101 -5.04 -8.17 -1.27
CA GLY A 101 -5.48 -9.57 -1.34
C GLY A 101 -6.60 -9.93 -0.36
N LEU A 102 -7.55 -9.02 -0.11
CA LEU A 102 -8.72 -9.22 0.76
C LEU A 102 -10.06 -8.78 0.16
#